data_AF-A0A1F8SK29-F1
#
_entry.id   AF-A0A1F8SK29-F1
#
_cell.length_a   1.000
_cell.length_b   1.000
_cell.length_c   1.000
_cell.angle_alpha   90.00
_cell.angle_beta   90.00
_cell.angle_gamma   90.00
#
_symmetry.space_group_name_H-M   'P 1'
#
loop_
_entity.id
_entity.type
_entity.pdbx_description
1 polymer ?
#
loop_
_entity_poly.entity_id
_entity_poly.type
_entity_poly.pdbx_seq_one_letter_code
_entity_poly.pdbx_strand_id
1 'polypeptide(L)'
;MVKEVRVRVDVTNATQTIITDEKPVLLDEEGRVVTGLTVSPDTVTITQPITLLGGYRYVIVRPISVGQVASGYRLTNIFVSPVGKVVFSSDPELVNNLPGYVETQPIDLTGKDDDFETLVELNLPIGISVVGDPKVLVQVSIAAIESSLAISLPVEVIGLAPGLEASVAPTTMDVILSGPVPVLNTLGPADVRVVVDLSGYDVGTYQLIPEVNILPEQVQKVSMLPATVEITITVAPTPMQTTTPFGSVTPLLTPTPTGNP
;
A
#
# COMPACT_ATOMS: atom_id res chain seq x y z
N MET A 1 76.81 -38.04 -6.78
CA MET A 1 76.86 -36.84 -7.64
C MET A 1 75.56 -36.08 -7.44
N VAL A 2 75.56 -34.76 -7.55
CA VAL A 2 74.30 -33.99 -7.53
C VAL A 2 73.53 -34.30 -8.80
N LYS A 3 72.26 -34.68 -8.67
CA LYS A 3 71.38 -35.05 -9.79
C LYS A 3 70.27 -34.03 -9.99
N GLU A 4 69.80 -33.40 -8.92
CA GLU A 4 68.70 -32.44 -8.95
C GLU A 4 69.00 -31.26 -8.00
N VAL A 5 68.55 -30.06 -8.39
CA VAL A 5 68.51 -28.88 -7.55
C VAL A 5 67.04 -28.52 -7.34
N ARG A 6 66.60 -28.47 -6.08
CA ARG A 6 65.18 -28.24 -5.75
C ARG A 6 65.03 -27.05 -4.82
N VAL A 7 63.97 -26.29 -5.07
CA VAL A 7 63.49 -25.25 -4.17
C VAL A 7 62.05 -25.57 -3.80
N ARG A 8 61.64 -25.27 -2.58
CA ARG A 8 60.27 -25.47 -2.11
C ARG A 8 59.69 -24.13 -1.70
N VAL A 9 58.49 -23.85 -2.18
CA VAL A 9 57.68 -22.71 -1.76
C VAL A 9 56.37 -23.26 -1.24
N ASP A 10 56.03 -22.91 0.00
CA ASP A 10 54.71 -23.21 0.57
C ASP A 10 53.74 -22.11 0.15
N VAL A 11 52.61 -22.51 -0.40
CA VAL A 11 51.54 -21.60 -0.87
C VAL A 11 50.26 -21.75 -0.03
N THR A 12 50.33 -22.51 1.06
CA THR A 12 49.19 -22.76 1.95
C THR A 12 48.70 -21.44 2.56
N ASN A 13 47.40 -21.15 2.42
CA ASN A 13 46.74 -19.90 2.86
C ASN A 13 47.26 -18.61 2.22
N ALA A 14 48.02 -18.70 1.12
CA ALA A 14 48.47 -17.50 0.41
C ALA A 14 47.27 -16.75 -0.20
N THR A 15 47.17 -15.45 0.07
CA THR A 15 46.10 -14.57 -0.45
C THR A 15 46.61 -13.54 -1.45
N GLN A 16 47.93 -13.41 -1.61
CA GLN A 16 48.60 -12.47 -2.52
C GLN A 16 49.77 -13.18 -3.23
N THR A 17 50.27 -12.58 -4.32
CA THR A 17 51.47 -13.05 -5.01
C THR A 17 52.63 -13.18 -4.03
N ILE A 18 53.24 -14.36 -3.98
CA ILE A 18 54.40 -14.62 -3.14
C ILE A 18 55.66 -14.25 -3.92
N ILE A 19 56.48 -13.38 -3.34
CA ILE A 19 57.83 -13.09 -3.80
C ILE A 19 58.78 -13.41 -2.64
N THR A 20 59.56 -14.48 -2.77
CA THR A 20 60.49 -14.94 -1.73
C THR A 20 61.82 -15.36 -2.33
N ASP A 21 62.90 -15.15 -1.57
CA ASP A 21 64.24 -15.59 -1.92
C ASP A 21 64.55 -16.88 -1.16
N GLU A 22 64.73 -17.97 -1.89
CA GLU A 22 64.91 -19.30 -1.30
C GLU A 22 66.26 -19.89 -1.67
N LYS A 23 66.79 -20.72 -0.77
CA LYS A 23 68.08 -21.39 -0.97
C LYS A 23 67.87 -22.72 -1.69
N PRO A 24 68.51 -22.96 -2.85
CA PRO A 24 68.42 -24.24 -3.54
C PRO A 24 69.03 -25.38 -2.70
N VAL A 25 68.30 -26.49 -2.62
CA VAL A 25 68.77 -27.72 -1.99
C VAL A 25 69.29 -28.67 -3.07
N LEU A 26 70.51 -29.17 -2.89
CA LEU A 26 71.13 -30.13 -3.80
C LEU A 26 70.75 -31.55 -3.39
N LEU A 27 70.27 -32.35 -4.34
CA LEU A 27 69.82 -33.72 -4.11
C LEU A 27 70.64 -34.71 -4.95
N ASP A 28 71.00 -35.86 -4.37
CA ASP A 28 71.64 -36.98 -5.07
C ASP A 28 70.61 -37.89 -5.77
N GLU A 29 71.09 -39.00 -6.33
CA GLU A 29 70.26 -39.95 -7.07
C GLU A 29 69.22 -40.67 -6.20
N GLU A 30 69.47 -40.77 -4.91
CA GLU A 30 68.55 -41.34 -3.91
C GLU A 30 67.67 -40.26 -3.24
N GLY A 31 67.75 -39.00 -3.69
CA GLY A 31 66.98 -37.88 -3.15
C GLY A 31 67.47 -37.38 -1.79
N ARG A 32 68.70 -37.71 -1.38
CA ARG A 32 69.31 -37.22 -0.14
C ARG A 32 70.01 -35.89 -0.37
N VAL A 33 70.03 -35.06 0.67
CA VAL A 33 70.66 -33.74 0.61
C VAL A 33 72.17 -33.88 0.51
N VAL A 34 72.77 -33.30 -0.52
CA VAL A 34 74.22 -33.24 -0.71
C VAL A 34 74.76 -31.97 -0.06
N THR A 35 75.63 -32.13 0.95
CA THR A 35 76.28 -31.04 1.67
C THR A 35 77.73 -30.85 1.22
N GLY A 36 78.31 -29.67 1.44
CA GLY A 36 79.72 -29.38 1.12
C GLY A 36 80.00 -28.81 -0.29
N LEU A 37 78.96 -28.44 -1.04
CA LEU A 37 79.07 -27.80 -2.35
C LEU A 37 78.55 -26.37 -2.30
N THR A 38 79.16 -25.47 -3.07
CA THR A 38 78.71 -24.08 -3.23
C THR A 38 77.85 -23.94 -4.49
N VAL A 39 76.65 -23.40 -4.32
CA VAL A 39 75.74 -23.06 -5.42
C VAL A 39 75.86 -21.56 -5.67
N SER A 40 76.00 -21.16 -6.93
CA SER A 40 76.01 -19.76 -7.35
C SER A 40 74.92 -19.57 -8.41
N PRO A 41 73.89 -18.74 -8.15
CA PRO A 41 73.68 -17.91 -6.96
C PRO A 41 73.29 -18.74 -5.71
N ASP A 42 73.56 -18.20 -4.52
CA ASP A 42 73.24 -18.85 -3.23
C ASP A 42 71.76 -18.71 -2.84
N THR A 43 71.05 -17.78 -3.47
CA THR A 43 69.59 -17.61 -3.40
C THR A 43 68.98 -17.47 -4.80
N VAL A 44 67.74 -17.91 -4.93
CA VAL A 44 66.94 -17.68 -6.13
C VAL A 44 65.63 -17.01 -5.74
N THR A 45 65.29 -15.93 -6.43
CA THR A 45 64.00 -15.23 -6.26
C THR A 45 62.91 -16.02 -6.97
N ILE A 46 61.87 -16.38 -6.23
CA ILE A 46 60.69 -17.06 -6.76
C ILE A 46 59.52 -16.09 -6.69
N THR A 47 58.87 -15.87 -7.84
CA THR A 47 57.62 -15.13 -7.95
C THR A 47 56.50 -16.10 -8.31
N GLN A 48 55.64 -16.42 -7.35
CA GLN A 48 54.48 -17.28 -7.55
C GLN A 48 53.21 -16.42 -7.53
N PRO A 49 52.56 -16.18 -8.69
CA PRO A 49 51.27 -15.50 -8.72
C PRO A 49 50.21 -16.38 -8.05
N ILE A 50 49.42 -15.77 -7.16
CA ILE A 50 48.28 -16.41 -6.50
C ILE A 50 47.01 -15.71 -6.99
N THR A 51 46.06 -16.50 -7.50
CA THR A 51 44.72 -16.03 -7.86
C THR A 51 43.70 -16.70 -6.97
N LEU A 52 42.99 -15.89 -6.19
CA LEU A 52 41.89 -16.40 -5.37
C LEU A 52 40.72 -16.72 -6.30
N LEU A 53 40.06 -17.85 -6.08
CA LEU A 53 38.94 -18.32 -6.92
C LEU A 53 37.62 -17.56 -6.67
N GLY A 54 37.71 -16.32 -6.19
CA GLY A 54 36.58 -15.51 -5.75
C GLY A 54 36.05 -15.88 -4.36
N GLY A 55 35.10 -15.08 -3.88
CA GLY A 55 34.44 -15.26 -2.60
C GLY A 55 32.93 -15.45 -2.76
N TYR A 56 32.34 -16.21 -1.84
CA TYR A 56 30.89 -16.36 -1.72
C TYR A 56 30.43 -15.84 -0.37
N ARG A 57 29.26 -15.20 -0.34
CA ARG A 57 28.61 -14.81 0.91
C ARG A 57 27.12 -14.91 0.81
N TYR A 58 26.50 -15.34 1.90
CA TYR A 58 25.06 -15.27 2.06
C TYR A 58 24.65 -13.90 2.57
N VAL A 59 23.72 -13.25 1.87
CA VAL A 59 23.20 -11.93 2.20
C VAL A 59 21.69 -11.95 2.31
N ILE A 60 21.17 -11.15 3.24
CA ILE A 60 19.74 -10.92 3.40
C ILE A 60 19.26 -9.89 2.38
N VAL A 61 18.10 -10.12 1.77
CA VAL A 61 17.51 -9.16 0.85
C VAL A 61 16.70 -8.14 1.64
N ARG A 62 17.02 -6.86 1.47
CA ARG A 62 16.29 -5.74 2.06
C ARG A 62 15.49 -5.01 0.97
N PRO A 63 14.15 -5.02 1.01
CA PRO A 63 13.36 -4.24 0.06
C PRO A 63 13.50 -2.75 0.36
N ILE A 64 13.60 -1.94 -0.70
CA ILE A 64 13.56 -0.48 -0.61
C ILE A 64 12.30 0.01 -1.32
N SER A 65 11.43 0.73 -0.62
CA SER A 65 10.22 1.32 -1.18
C SER A 65 10.34 2.84 -1.28
N VAL A 66 9.74 3.41 -2.32
CA VAL A 66 9.67 4.87 -2.55
C VAL A 66 8.23 5.30 -2.81
N GLY A 67 7.96 6.60 -2.63
CA GLY A 67 6.61 7.15 -2.76
C GLY A 67 5.72 6.84 -1.55
N GLN A 68 4.44 7.13 -1.70
CA GLN A 68 3.41 6.89 -0.70
C GLN A 68 2.20 6.21 -1.34
N VAL A 69 1.58 5.30 -0.61
CA VAL A 69 0.31 4.67 -1.00
C VAL A 69 -0.78 5.73 -1.18
N ALA A 70 -1.87 5.37 -1.87
CA ALA A 70 -2.99 6.26 -2.11
C ALA A 70 -3.58 6.82 -0.79
N SER A 71 -4.15 8.03 -0.86
CA SER A 71 -4.79 8.66 0.29
C SER A 71 -5.93 7.78 0.83
N GLY A 72 -6.00 7.62 2.14
CA GLY A 72 -6.96 6.72 2.79
C GLY A 72 -6.48 5.26 2.91
N TYR A 73 -5.27 4.95 2.46
CA TYR A 73 -4.63 3.65 2.63
C TYR A 73 -3.36 3.72 3.47
N ARG A 74 -2.93 2.57 4.01
CA ARG A 74 -1.67 2.41 4.72
C ARG A 74 -0.93 1.17 4.23
N LEU A 75 0.38 1.29 4.09
CA LEU A 75 1.26 0.14 3.90
C LEU A 75 1.21 -0.72 5.16
N THR A 76 0.86 -2.00 5.03
CA THR A 76 0.83 -2.94 6.16
C THR A 76 2.09 -3.77 6.23
N ASN A 77 2.53 -4.30 5.10
CA ASN A 77 3.71 -5.16 5.06
C ASN A 77 4.40 -5.19 3.69
N ILE A 78 5.68 -5.55 3.70
CA ILE A 78 6.45 -5.86 2.49
C ILE A 78 7.19 -7.18 2.74
N PHE A 79 6.84 -8.20 1.98
CA PHE A 79 7.51 -9.49 2.00
C PHE A 79 8.39 -9.68 0.77
N VAL A 80 9.54 -10.32 0.96
CA VAL A 80 10.47 -10.65 -0.13
C VAL A 80 10.75 -12.14 -0.12
N SER A 81 10.64 -12.76 -1.28
CA SER A 81 10.93 -14.18 -1.48
C SER A 81 11.92 -14.37 -2.63
N PRO A 82 13.07 -15.04 -2.40
CA PRO A 82 13.57 -15.52 -1.11
C PRO A 82 14.13 -14.39 -0.23
N VAL A 83 14.12 -14.59 1.09
CA VAL A 83 14.62 -13.61 2.09
C VAL A 83 16.14 -13.40 2.06
N GLY A 84 16.88 -14.29 1.40
CA GLY A 84 18.33 -14.18 1.24
C GLY A 84 18.81 -14.89 -0.01
N LYS A 85 19.98 -14.46 -0.49
CA LYS A 85 20.64 -14.95 -1.70
C LYS A 85 22.13 -15.12 -1.45
N VAL A 86 22.76 -15.99 -2.24
CA VAL A 86 24.22 -16.11 -2.27
C VAL A 86 24.76 -15.16 -3.33
N VAL A 87 25.73 -14.33 -2.94
CA VAL A 87 26.48 -13.46 -3.85
C VAL A 87 27.89 -14.00 -4.08
N PHE A 88 28.45 -13.66 -5.23
CA PHE A 88 29.78 -14.04 -5.69
C PHE A 88 30.54 -12.81 -6.21
N SER A 89 31.83 -12.76 -5.91
CA SER A 89 32.78 -11.84 -6.56
C SER A 89 34.09 -12.55 -6.86
N SER A 90 34.76 -12.14 -7.94
CA SER A 90 36.14 -12.54 -8.23
C SER A 90 37.14 -11.96 -7.23
N ASP A 91 36.81 -10.83 -6.60
CA ASP A 91 37.62 -10.24 -5.54
C ASP A 91 36.99 -10.61 -4.17
N PRO A 92 37.62 -11.53 -3.40
CA PRO A 92 37.07 -11.95 -2.12
C PRO A 92 37.00 -10.82 -1.08
N GLU A 93 37.81 -9.77 -1.21
CA GLU A 93 37.73 -8.61 -0.32
C GLU A 93 36.41 -7.84 -0.49
N LEU A 94 35.86 -7.76 -1.72
CA LEU A 94 34.56 -7.11 -1.96
C LEU A 94 33.42 -7.83 -1.23
N VAL A 95 33.46 -9.16 -1.23
CA VAL A 95 32.46 -10.00 -0.56
C VAL A 95 32.62 -9.94 0.96
N ASN A 96 33.85 -9.90 1.46
CA ASN A 96 34.14 -9.73 2.90
C ASN A 96 33.71 -8.35 3.43
N ASN A 97 33.86 -7.31 2.62
CA ASN A 97 33.48 -5.94 2.98
C ASN A 97 31.98 -5.62 2.76
N LEU A 98 31.25 -6.45 2.02
CA LEU A 98 29.82 -6.26 1.81
C LEU A 98 29.07 -6.32 3.16
N PRO A 99 28.10 -5.44 3.43
CA PRO A 99 27.16 -5.65 4.53
C PRO A 99 26.49 -7.02 4.41
N GLY A 100 25.98 -7.55 5.52
CA GLY A 100 25.20 -8.80 5.54
C GLY A 100 23.85 -8.73 4.82
N TYR A 101 23.59 -7.66 4.08
CA TYR A 101 22.36 -7.44 3.32
C TYR A 101 22.65 -6.78 1.97
N VAL A 102 21.73 -6.96 1.03
CA VAL A 102 21.68 -6.27 -0.26
C VAL A 102 20.31 -5.67 -0.46
N GLU A 103 20.27 -4.47 -1.03
CA GLU A 103 19.02 -3.75 -1.26
C GLU A 103 18.39 -4.17 -2.59
N THR A 104 17.07 -4.07 -2.72
CA THR A 104 16.40 -4.18 -4.03
C THR A 104 16.45 -2.84 -4.76
N GLN A 105 16.17 -2.85 -6.06
CA GLN A 105 15.75 -1.63 -6.74
C GLN A 105 14.51 -1.04 -6.06
N PRO A 106 14.31 0.30 -6.11
CA PRO A 106 13.18 0.95 -5.46
C PRO A 106 11.83 0.44 -5.97
N ILE A 107 10.96 0.04 -5.04
CA ILE A 107 9.59 -0.36 -5.31
C ILE A 107 8.70 0.89 -5.19
N ASP A 108 8.05 1.27 -6.29
CA ASP A 108 7.15 2.43 -6.31
C ASP A 108 5.80 2.10 -5.70
N LEU A 109 5.46 2.80 -4.61
CA LEU A 109 4.17 2.70 -3.92
C LEU A 109 3.19 3.82 -4.32
N THR A 110 3.61 4.74 -5.19
CA THR A 110 2.86 5.95 -5.52
C THR A 110 1.46 5.63 -6.06
N GLY A 111 0.44 6.06 -5.30
CA GLY A 111 -0.96 5.92 -5.70
C GLY A 111 -1.49 4.48 -5.69
N LYS A 112 -0.76 3.53 -5.10
CA LYS A 112 -1.23 2.15 -4.92
C LYS A 112 -2.27 2.07 -3.80
N ASP A 113 -3.35 1.35 -4.05
CA ASP A 113 -4.50 1.18 -3.17
C ASP A 113 -4.81 -0.30 -2.85
N ASP A 114 -4.23 -1.24 -3.59
CA ASP A 114 -4.43 -2.67 -3.41
C ASP A 114 -3.11 -3.43 -3.28
N ASP A 115 -3.19 -4.65 -2.76
CA ASP A 115 -2.08 -5.59 -2.67
C ASP A 115 -1.52 -5.90 -4.05
N PHE A 116 -0.19 -5.99 -4.16
CA PHE A 116 0.44 -6.34 -5.42
C PHE A 116 1.74 -7.10 -5.23
N GLU A 117 2.09 -7.84 -6.28
CA GLU A 117 3.34 -8.58 -6.37
C GLU A 117 4.15 -8.09 -7.56
N THR A 118 5.46 -7.99 -7.39
CA THR A 118 6.36 -7.59 -8.47
C THR A 118 7.72 -8.25 -8.35
N LEU A 119 8.32 -8.55 -9.50
CA LEU A 119 9.68 -9.07 -9.57
C LEU A 119 10.65 -7.89 -9.65
N VAL A 120 11.52 -7.78 -8.65
CA VAL A 120 12.46 -6.66 -8.50
C VAL A 120 13.89 -7.19 -8.55
N GLU A 121 14.77 -6.46 -9.22
CA GLU A 121 16.20 -6.77 -9.28
C GLU A 121 16.92 -6.29 -8.02
N LEU A 122 18.01 -6.96 -7.67
CA LEU A 122 18.87 -6.55 -6.56
C LEU A 122 19.79 -5.39 -6.98
N ASN A 123 19.92 -4.40 -6.11
CA ASN A 123 20.86 -3.29 -6.25
C ASN A 123 22.24 -3.73 -5.74
N LEU A 124 23.00 -4.38 -6.62
CA LEU A 124 24.32 -4.92 -6.30
C LEU A 124 25.43 -3.91 -6.60
N PRO A 125 26.46 -3.79 -5.74
CA PRO A 125 27.63 -2.98 -6.05
C PRO A 125 28.45 -3.60 -7.18
N ILE A 126 29.28 -2.77 -7.81
CA ILE A 126 30.16 -3.19 -8.92
C ILE A 126 31.09 -4.32 -8.46
N GLY A 127 31.24 -5.33 -9.31
CA GLY A 127 32.10 -6.50 -9.04
C GLY A 127 31.42 -7.60 -8.22
N ILE A 128 30.16 -7.44 -7.82
CA ILE A 128 29.37 -8.47 -7.14
C ILE A 128 28.24 -8.95 -8.04
N SER A 129 28.03 -10.27 -8.05
CA SER A 129 26.99 -10.96 -8.82
C SER A 129 26.20 -11.88 -7.90
N VAL A 130 24.96 -12.19 -8.26
CA VAL A 130 24.13 -13.15 -7.52
C VAL A 130 24.25 -14.53 -8.15
N VAL A 131 24.30 -15.56 -7.32
CA VAL A 131 24.25 -16.95 -7.76
C VAL A 131 22.80 -17.31 -8.05
N GLY A 132 22.47 -17.61 -9.31
CA GLY A 132 21.13 -17.93 -9.76
C GLY A 132 20.38 -16.71 -10.28
N ASP A 133 19.07 -16.65 -10.04
CA ASP A 133 18.24 -15.54 -10.49
C ASP A 133 18.51 -14.26 -9.65
N PRO A 134 18.92 -13.14 -10.28
CA PRO A 134 19.11 -11.86 -9.59
C PRO A 134 17.79 -11.18 -9.19
N LYS A 135 16.64 -11.67 -9.67
CA LYS A 135 15.32 -11.17 -9.31
C LYS A 135 14.79 -11.83 -8.04
N VAL A 136 14.02 -11.05 -7.30
CA VAL A 136 13.29 -11.47 -6.11
C VAL A 136 11.83 -11.08 -6.26
N LEU A 137 10.93 -11.93 -5.75
CA LEU A 137 9.51 -11.62 -5.70
C LEU A 137 9.26 -10.76 -4.46
N VAL A 138 8.71 -9.57 -4.67
CA VAL A 138 8.29 -8.67 -3.61
C VAL A 138 6.76 -8.65 -3.59
N GLN A 139 6.19 -8.96 -2.44
CA GLN A 139 4.77 -8.87 -2.16
C GLN A 139 4.53 -7.68 -1.24
N VAL A 140 3.72 -6.74 -1.69
CA VAL A 140 3.39 -5.53 -0.95
C VAL A 140 1.93 -5.63 -0.53
N SER A 141 1.68 -5.47 0.77
CA SER A 141 0.33 -5.47 1.34
C SER A 141 -0.09 -4.07 1.77
N ILE A 142 -1.25 -3.63 1.32
CA ILE A 142 -1.83 -2.31 1.53
C ILE A 142 -3.24 -2.51 2.08
N ALA A 143 -3.59 -1.76 3.13
CA ALA A 143 -4.92 -1.82 3.71
C ALA A 143 -5.55 -0.43 3.78
N ALA A 144 -6.86 -0.36 3.57
CA ALA A 144 -7.61 0.86 3.81
C ALA A 144 -7.54 1.26 5.30
N ILE A 145 -7.49 2.56 5.55
CA ILE A 145 -7.61 3.11 6.89
C ILE A 145 -9.09 3.08 7.27
N GLU A 146 -9.39 2.45 8.41
CA GLU A 146 -10.72 2.49 9.02
C GLU A 146 -10.88 3.81 9.78
N SER A 147 -12.00 4.49 9.57
CA SER A 147 -12.31 5.73 10.29
C SER A 147 -13.80 5.84 10.58
N SER A 148 -14.19 6.89 11.29
CA SER A 148 -15.58 7.23 11.56
C SER A 148 -15.93 8.58 10.96
N LEU A 149 -17.10 8.67 10.32
CA LEU A 149 -17.64 9.90 9.74
C LEU A 149 -18.97 10.22 10.41
N ALA A 150 -19.11 11.43 10.95
CA ALA A 150 -20.38 11.95 11.43
C ALA A 150 -21.03 12.80 10.33
N ILE A 151 -22.25 12.44 9.93
CA ILE A 151 -23.03 13.15 8.91
C ILE A 151 -24.43 13.48 9.44
N SER A 152 -24.87 14.72 9.22
CA SER A 152 -26.24 15.14 9.56
C SER A 152 -27.16 14.90 8.37
N LEU A 153 -28.19 14.08 8.56
CA LEU A 153 -29.13 13.69 7.51
C LEU A 153 -30.56 14.09 7.89
N PRO A 154 -31.40 14.48 6.92
CA PRO A 154 -32.82 14.70 7.15
C PRO A 154 -33.54 13.37 7.36
N VAL A 155 -34.58 13.39 8.20
CA VAL A 155 -35.45 12.23 8.43
C VAL A 155 -36.53 12.17 7.34
N GLU A 156 -36.53 11.11 6.54
CA GLU A 156 -37.56 10.84 5.53
C GLU A 156 -38.70 10.01 6.13
N VAL A 157 -39.94 10.42 5.89
CA VAL A 157 -41.13 9.69 6.32
C VAL A 157 -41.70 8.90 5.16
N ILE A 158 -41.94 7.61 5.38
CA ILE A 158 -42.59 6.70 4.41
C ILE A 158 -43.85 6.09 5.02
N GLY A 159 -44.76 5.60 4.18
CA GLY A 159 -45.94 4.87 4.65
C GLY A 159 -47.10 5.71 5.20
N LEU A 160 -47.06 7.05 5.06
CA LEU A 160 -48.12 7.92 5.54
C LEU A 160 -49.40 7.80 4.68
N ALA A 161 -50.56 7.65 5.33
CA ALA A 161 -51.85 7.53 4.65
C ALA A 161 -52.28 8.86 3.97
N PRO A 162 -52.97 8.81 2.81
CA PRO A 162 -53.45 10.00 2.13
C PRO A 162 -54.39 10.84 3.00
N GLY A 163 -54.16 12.16 3.07
CA GLY A 163 -54.96 13.07 3.89
C GLY A 163 -54.45 13.26 5.33
N LEU A 164 -53.33 12.61 5.68
CA LEU A 164 -52.59 12.87 6.92
C LEU A 164 -51.32 13.67 6.61
N GLU A 165 -50.86 14.44 7.60
CA GLU A 165 -49.62 15.19 7.58
C GLU A 165 -48.80 14.81 8.82
N ALA A 166 -47.51 14.52 8.64
CA ALA A 166 -46.61 14.15 9.73
C ALA A 166 -45.58 15.26 9.95
N SER A 167 -45.46 15.71 11.19
CA SER A 167 -44.41 16.63 11.64
C SER A 167 -43.38 15.86 12.45
N VAL A 168 -42.11 15.93 12.04
CA VAL A 168 -40.99 15.23 12.67
C VAL A 168 -40.12 16.22 13.43
N ALA A 169 -39.83 15.93 14.70
CA ALA A 169 -38.95 16.72 15.55
C ALA A 169 -37.93 15.81 16.27
N PRO A 170 -36.61 16.01 16.06
CA PRO A 170 -35.96 16.95 15.14
C PRO A 170 -36.02 16.52 13.66
N THR A 171 -35.95 17.50 12.75
CA THR A 171 -35.94 17.26 11.29
C THR A 171 -34.63 16.67 10.77
N THR A 172 -33.54 16.80 11.54
CA THR A 172 -32.21 16.34 11.19
C THR A 172 -31.64 15.49 12.31
N MET A 173 -30.88 14.46 11.94
CA MET A 173 -30.21 13.57 12.88
C MET A 173 -28.76 13.38 12.49
N ASP A 174 -27.88 13.30 13.49
CA ASP A 174 -26.48 13.01 13.29
C ASP A 174 -26.27 11.50 13.30
N VAL A 175 -25.76 10.96 12.20
CA VAL A 175 -25.45 9.54 12.06
C VAL A 175 -23.93 9.38 12.04
N ILE A 176 -23.40 8.53 12.90
CA ILE A 176 -21.99 8.16 12.95
C ILE A 176 -21.81 6.85 12.20
N LEU A 177 -21.07 6.91 11.10
CA LEU A 177 -20.73 5.80 10.24
C LEU A 177 -19.27 5.38 10.50
N SER A 178 -18.94 4.11 10.36
CA SER A 178 -17.57 3.59 10.35
C SER A 178 -17.30 2.77 9.12
N GLY A 179 -16.10 2.89 8.57
CA GLY A 179 -15.64 2.07 7.46
C GLY A 179 -14.34 2.58 6.85
N PRO A 180 -13.97 2.04 5.68
CA PRO A 180 -12.80 2.45 4.93
C PRO A 180 -12.87 3.94 4.54
N VAL A 181 -11.86 4.73 4.87
CA VAL A 181 -11.74 6.16 4.52
C VAL A 181 -12.00 6.43 3.03
N PRO A 182 -11.46 5.64 2.07
CA PRO A 182 -11.74 5.85 0.65
C PRO A 182 -13.23 5.77 0.33
N VAL A 183 -13.96 4.83 0.94
CA VAL A 183 -15.40 4.66 0.76
C VAL A 183 -16.17 5.79 1.42
N LEU A 184 -15.81 6.13 2.66
CA LEU A 184 -16.43 7.23 3.42
C LEU A 184 -16.30 8.57 2.69
N ASN A 185 -15.16 8.83 2.03
CA ASN A 185 -14.95 10.06 1.24
C ASN A 185 -15.76 10.11 -0.05
N THR A 186 -16.19 8.95 -0.57
CA THR A 186 -17.05 8.86 -1.77
C THR A 186 -18.55 8.84 -1.45
N LEU A 187 -18.92 8.71 -0.17
CA LEU A 187 -20.33 8.69 0.24
C LEU A 187 -21.04 10.00 -0.14
N GLY A 188 -22.12 9.87 -0.90
CA GLY A 188 -23.04 10.95 -1.21
C GLY A 188 -24.23 11.00 -0.25
N PRO A 189 -25.01 12.10 -0.26
CA PRO A 189 -26.25 12.22 0.51
C PRO A 189 -27.34 11.21 0.11
N ALA A 190 -27.23 10.60 -1.07
CA ALA A 190 -28.18 9.61 -1.56
C ALA A 190 -27.87 8.17 -1.09
N ASP A 191 -26.63 7.93 -0.65
CA ASP A 191 -26.14 6.60 -0.27
C ASP A 191 -26.54 6.21 1.17
N VAL A 192 -26.92 7.20 1.96
CA VAL A 192 -27.35 7.04 3.36
C VAL A 192 -28.68 7.74 3.54
N ARG A 193 -29.71 6.97 3.88
CA ARG A 193 -31.07 7.48 4.11
C ARG A 193 -31.53 7.12 5.51
N VAL A 194 -32.10 8.09 6.21
CA VAL A 194 -32.75 7.88 7.51
C VAL A 194 -34.25 7.87 7.26
N VAL A 195 -34.87 6.72 7.47
CA VAL A 195 -36.26 6.48 7.10
C VAL A 195 -37.08 6.09 8.32
N VAL A 196 -38.27 6.64 8.43
CA VAL A 196 -39.26 6.23 9.43
C VAL A 196 -40.51 5.74 8.73
N ASP A 197 -40.87 4.49 9.00
CA ASP A 197 -42.10 3.89 8.49
C ASP A 197 -43.28 4.21 9.41
N LEU A 198 -44.26 4.92 8.87
CA LEU A 198 -45.53 5.26 9.52
C LEU A 198 -46.71 4.46 8.96
N SER A 199 -46.45 3.35 8.25
CA SER A 199 -47.50 2.47 7.73
C SER A 199 -48.39 1.94 8.85
N GLY A 200 -49.68 2.28 8.80
CA GLY A 200 -50.68 1.83 9.78
C GLY A 200 -50.76 2.66 11.06
N TYR A 201 -50.08 3.81 11.12
CA TYR A 201 -50.23 4.75 12.23
C TYR A 201 -51.39 5.74 11.97
N ASP A 202 -52.18 6.00 13.01
CA ASP A 202 -53.28 6.97 13.01
C ASP A 202 -52.82 8.33 13.59
N VAL A 203 -53.74 9.30 13.65
CA VAL A 203 -53.51 10.61 14.26
C VAL A 203 -53.06 10.45 15.73
N GLY A 204 -51.91 11.03 16.08
CA GLY A 204 -51.31 10.90 17.40
C GLY A 204 -49.84 11.33 17.44
N THR A 205 -49.24 11.27 18.63
CA THR A 205 -47.82 11.55 18.84
C THR A 205 -47.10 10.24 19.18
N TYR A 206 -46.04 9.94 18.44
CA TYR A 206 -45.26 8.71 18.56
C TYR A 206 -43.77 9.03 18.72
N GLN A 207 -43.07 8.19 19.49
CA GLN A 207 -41.61 8.20 19.54
C GLN A 207 -41.10 6.93 18.87
N LEU A 208 -40.48 7.09 17.71
CA LEU A 208 -40.00 5.97 16.89
C LEU A 208 -38.47 6.04 16.74
N ILE A 209 -37.86 4.88 16.52
CA ILE A 209 -36.44 4.74 16.19
C ILE A 209 -36.35 4.64 14.66
N PRO A 210 -35.71 5.59 13.98
CA PRO A 210 -35.53 5.52 12.53
C PRO A 210 -34.63 4.37 12.12
N GLU A 211 -34.92 3.84 10.93
CA GLU A 211 -34.04 2.92 10.24
C GLU A 211 -33.05 3.71 9.39
N VAL A 212 -31.81 3.22 9.30
CA VAL A 212 -30.77 3.85 8.47
C VAL A 212 -30.38 2.88 7.39
N ASN A 213 -30.70 3.23 6.15
CA ASN A 213 -30.37 2.45 4.98
C ASN A 213 -29.05 2.96 4.41
N ILE A 214 -28.04 2.10 4.41
CA ILE A 214 -26.69 2.39 3.91
C ILE A 214 -26.47 1.52 2.68
N LEU A 215 -26.15 2.14 1.53
CA LEU A 215 -25.92 1.40 0.28
C LEU A 215 -24.59 0.63 0.28
N PRO A 216 -23.45 1.22 0.70
CA PRO A 216 -22.18 0.48 0.69
C PRO A 216 -22.10 -0.51 1.85
N GLU A 217 -21.98 -1.81 1.53
CA GLU A 217 -21.88 -2.89 2.53
C GLU A 217 -20.65 -2.79 3.44
N GLN A 218 -19.61 -2.09 2.97
CA GLN A 218 -18.35 -1.87 3.70
C GLN A 218 -18.48 -0.79 4.78
N VAL A 219 -19.60 -0.07 4.84
CA VAL A 219 -19.85 0.99 5.82
C VAL A 219 -20.91 0.53 6.81
N GLN A 220 -20.65 0.73 8.10
CA GLN A 220 -21.54 0.32 9.16
C GLN A 220 -21.98 1.53 9.99
N LYS A 221 -23.24 1.51 10.45
CA LYS A 221 -23.72 2.47 11.44
C LYS A 221 -23.17 2.13 12.81
N VAL A 222 -22.46 3.07 13.43
CA VAL A 222 -21.99 2.96 14.81
C VAL A 222 -23.04 3.49 15.77
N SER A 223 -23.52 4.71 15.54
CA SER A 223 -24.50 5.36 16.40
C SER A 223 -25.26 6.46 15.66
N MET A 224 -26.32 6.94 16.29
CA MET A 224 -27.19 7.99 15.76
C MET A 224 -27.77 8.82 16.91
N LEU A 225 -27.80 10.13 16.71
CA LEU A 225 -28.17 11.14 17.70
C LEU A 225 -29.18 12.13 17.10
N PRO A 226 -30.36 12.32 17.73
CA PRO A 226 -30.89 11.57 18.88
C PRO A 226 -31.18 10.09 18.55
N ALA A 227 -31.42 9.25 19.57
CA ALA A 227 -31.73 7.84 19.34
C ALA A 227 -33.19 7.62 18.88
N THR A 228 -34.07 8.56 19.20
CA THR A 228 -35.51 8.54 18.88
C THR A 228 -35.93 9.89 18.30
N VAL A 229 -36.98 9.86 17.48
CA VAL A 229 -37.62 11.06 16.92
C VAL A 229 -39.07 11.08 17.36
N GLU A 230 -39.55 12.27 17.70
CA GLU A 230 -40.97 12.49 17.97
C GLU A 230 -41.68 12.84 16.66
N ILE A 231 -42.76 12.12 16.39
CA ILE A 231 -43.56 12.28 15.18
C ILE A 231 -44.99 12.56 15.60
N THR A 232 -45.52 13.70 15.16
CA THR A 232 -46.91 14.07 15.37
C THR A 232 -47.66 13.98 14.05
N ILE A 233 -48.67 13.12 14.00
CA ILE A 233 -49.52 12.91 12.84
C ILE A 233 -50.82 13.69 13.05
N THR A 234 -51.15 14.58 12.12
CA THR A 234 -52.38 15.38 12.10
C THR A 234 -53.15 15.20 10.80
N VAL A 235 -54.44 15.53 10.79
CA VAL A 235 -55.23 15.55 9.55
C VAL A 235 -54.74 16.73 8.70
N ALA A 236 -54.39 16.47 7.45
CA ALA A 236 -53.95 17.53 6.53
C ALA A 236 -55.09 18.56 6.38
N PRO A 237 -54.79 19.87 6.44
CA PRO A 237 -55.83 20.88 6.25
C PRO A 237 -56.42 20.72 4.85
N THR A 238 -57.74 20.51 4.77
CA THR A 238 -58.48 20.51 3.51
C THR A 238 -58.16 21.82 2.78
N PRO A 239 -57.73 21.81 1.50
CA PRO A 239 -57.51 23.05 0.78
C PRO A 239 -58.82 23.84 0.77
N MET A 240 -58.87 24.93 1.54
CA MET A 240 -59.94 25.91 1.41
C MET A 240 -59.87 26.42 -0.02
N GLN A 241 -60.82 25.99 -0.85
CA GLN A 241 -61.01 26.58 -2.16
C GLN A 241 -61.20 28.08 -1.94
N THR A 242 -60.23 28.87 -2.39
CA THR A 242 -60.39 30.32 -2.48
C THR A 242 -61.52 30.55 -3.47
N THR A 243 -62.73 30.76 -2.97
CA THR A 243 -63.85 31.21 -3.81
C THR A 243 -63.46 32.57 -4.35
N THR A 244 -62.97 32.62 -5.59
CA THR A 244 -62.80 33.87 -6.32
C THR A 244 -64.18 34.51 -6.41
N PRO A 245 -64.42 35.72 -5.86
CA PRO A 245 -65.71 36.37 -6.03
C PRO A 245 -65.90 36.65 -7.52
N PHE A 246 -66.90 36.01 -8.12
CA PHE A 246 -67.36 36.31 -9.48
C PHE A 246 -67.92 37.74 -9.46
N GLY A 247 -67.09 38.71 -9.84
CA GLY A 247 -67.52 40.07 -10.11
C GLY A 247 -68.48 40.06 -11.29
N SER A 248 -69.77 40.32 -11.02
CA SER A 248 -70.79 40.57 -12.03
C SER A 248 -70.43 41.85 -12.81
N VAL A 249 -69.72 41.71 -13.93
CA VAL A 249 -69.60 42.79 -14.91
C VAL A 249 -70.86 42.85 -15.76
N THR A 250 -71.73 43.80 -15.45
CA THR A 250 -72.84 44.21 -16.31
C THR A 250 -72.26 44.78 -17.61
N PRO A 251 -72.59 44.25 -18.80
CA PRO A 251 -72.12 44.83 -20.05
C PRO A 251 -72.80 46.20 -20.27
N LEU A 252 -71.98 47.24 -20.36
CA LEU A 252 -72.36 48.60 -20.73
C LEU A 252 -72.74 48.63 -22.21
N LEU A 253 -74.00 48.96 -22.52
CA LEU A 253 -74.49 49.12 -23.88
C LEU A 253 -73.80 50.31 -24.56
N THR A 254 -73.16 50.06 -25.69
CA THR A 254 -72.56 51.07 -26.58
C THR A 254 -73.66 51.85 -27.32
N PRO A 255 -73.70 53.20 -27.23
CA PRO A 255 -74.57 53.98 -28.11
C PRO A 255 -73.95 54.14 -29.50
N THR A 256 -74.76 53.86 -30.53
CA THR A 256 -74.52 54.10 -31.94
C THR A 256 -74.40 55.61 -32.23
N PRO A 257 -73.33 56.11 -32.88
CA PRO A 257 -73.35 57.43 -33.50
C PRO A 257 -73.89 57.37 -34.93
N THR A 258 -75.00 58.08 -35.09
CA THR A 258 -75.72 58.46 -36.32
C THR A 258 -74.80 59.20 -37.30
N GLY A 259 -74.95 58.90 -38.59
CA GLY A 259 -74.21 59.56 -39.67
C GLY A 259 -74.83 60.87 -40.18
N ASN A 260 -73.96 61.57 -40.93
CA ASN A 260 -74.19 62.54 -42.01
C ASN A 260 -74.66 63.97 -41.66
N PRO A 261 -74.47 64.96 -42.57
CA PRO A 261 -73.81 64.93 -43.89
C PRO A 261 -72.44 65.63 -43.99
#